data_AF-A0A4Y2PJJ8-F1
#
_entry.id   AF-A0A4Y2PJJ8-F1
#
_cell.length_a   1.000
_cell.length_b   1.000
_cell.length_c   1.000
_cell.angle_alpha   90.00
_cell.angle_beta   90.00
_cell.angle_gamma   90.00
#
_symmetry.space_group_name_H-M   'P 1'
#
loop_
_entity.id
_entity.type
_entity.pdbx_description
1 polymer ?
#
loop_
_entity_poly.entity_id
_entity_poly.type
_entity_poly.pdbx_seq_one_letter_code
_entity_poly.pdbx_strand_id
1 'polypeptide(L)'
;KSIDGLISVKSQSLFSRLKIDDSFLDESPSSWANTTSFLDAKKTVSMLRKVNDTAERAIKIMQDFHGLITVEEEQKQFLLRCVQEHMKIYPDSKSKH
;
A
#
# COMPACT_ATOMS: atom_id res chain seq x y z
N LYS A 1 28.05 15.38 -0.97
CA LYS A 1 26.99 15.58 0.05
C LYS A 1 26.73 14.22 0.69
N SER A 2 27.07 14.05 1.96
CA SER A 2 26.94 12.75 2.67
C SER A 2 25.48 12.37 2.84
N ILE A 3 25.16 11.11 2.57
CA ILE A 3 23.81 10.54 2.74
C ILE A 3 23.48 10.34 4.23
N ASP A 4 24.49 10.41 5.09
CA ASP A 4 24.38 10.30 6.56
C ASP A 4 23.39 11.29 7.19
N GLY A 5 23.17 12.46 6.56
CA GLY A 5 22.19 13.44 7.03
C GLY A 5 20.73 13.12 6.65
N LEU A 6 20.52 12.18 5.73
CA LEU A 6 19.19 11.77 5.22
C LEU A 6 18.70 10.48 5.88
N ILE A 7 19.62 9.61 6.30
CA ILE A 7 19.31 8.33 6.92
C ILE A 7 19.22 8.54 8.44
N SER A 8 18.00 8.69 8.94
CA SER A 8 17.74 8.70 10.39
C SER A 8 17.54 7.28 10.92
N VAL A 9 17.60 7.12 12.26
CA VAL A 9 17.24 5.86 12.95
C VAL A 9 15.85 5.35 12.52
N LYS A 10 14.91 6.26 12.22
CA LYS A 10 13.58 5.89 11.73
C LYS A 10 13.64 5.27 10.33
N SER A 11 14.46 5.84 9.45
CA SER A 11 14.67 5.32 8.09
C SER A 11 15.29 3.93 8.11
N GLN A 12 16.29 3.71 8.97
CA GLN A 12 16.91 2.39 9.17
C GLN A 12 15.90 1.36 9.69
N SER A 13 15.08 1.74 10.68
CA SER A 13 14.05 0.85 11.22
C SER A 13 13.01 0.43 10.17
N LEU A 14 12.74 1.29 9.19
CA LEU A 14 11.85 1.00 8.08
C LEU A 14 12.47 -0.01 7.12
N PHE A 15 13.76 0.11 6.77
CA PHE A 15 14.45 -0.88 5.96
C PHE A 15 14.47 -2.26 6.61
N SER A 16 14.77 -2.35 7.91
CA SER A 16 14.74 -3.63 8.64
C SER A 16 13.34 -4.26 8.66
N ARG A 17 12.28 -3.46 8.89
CA ARG A 17 10.90 -3.96 8.90
C ARG A 17 10.44 -4.45 7.53
N LEU A 18 10.87 -3.77 6.48
CA LEU A 18 10.54 -4.12 5.10
C LEU A 18 11.48 -5.16 4.50
N LYS A 19 12.48 -5.63 5.27
CA LYS A 19 13.52 -6.56 4.82
C LYS A 19 14.24 -6.06 3.55
N ILE A 20 14.43 -4.74 3.47
CA ILE A 20 15.17 -4.11 2.39
C ILE A 20 16.64 -4.14 2.76
N ASP A 21 17.46 -4.65 1.84
CA ASP A 21 18.91 -4.64 1.96
C ASP A 21 19.43 -3.20 1.78
N ASP A 22 20.17 -2.71 2.76
CA ASP A 22 20.66 -1.34 2.83
C ASP A 22 22.16 -1.21 2.48
N SER A 23 22.79 -2.28 1.99
CA SER A 23 24.21 -2.30 1.57
C SER A 23 24.56 -1.23 0.53
N PHE A 24 23.60 -0.82 -0.31
CA PHE A 24 23.83 0.23 -1.29
C PHE A 24 24.09 1.60 -0.64
N LEU A 25 23.66 1.82 0.61
CA LEU A 25 23.89 3.09 1.32
C LEU A 25 25.37 3.35 1.61
N ASP A 26 26.18 2.29 1.67
CA ASP A 26 27.63 2.36 1.85
C ASP A 26 28.35 2.71 0.53
N GLU A 27 27.68 2.56 -0.61
CA GLU A 27 28.21 2.91 -1.93
C GLU A 27 27.86 4.36 -2.32
N SER A 28 28.64 4.92 -3.24
CA SER A 28 28.35 6.23 -3.80
C SER A 28 26.98 6.23 -4.51
N PRO A 29 26.13 7.26 -4.33
CA PRO A 29 24.85 7.35 -5.02
C PRO A 29 24.94 7.32 -6.56
N SER A 30 26.13 7.54 -7.12
CA SER A 30 26.40 7.37 -8.56
C SER A 30 26.43 5.90 -9.01
N SER A 31 26.73 4.93 -8.14
CA SER A 31 26.72 3.49 -8.49
C SER A 31 25.35 2.84 -8.30
N TRP A 32 24.46 3.44 -7.51
CA TRP A 32 23.16 2.88 -7.13
C TRP A 32 22.29 2.43 -8.30
N ALA A 33 22.39 3.11 -9.45
CA ALA A 33 21.63 2.74 -10.65
C ALA A 33 21.90 1.30 -11.12
N ASN A 34 23.08 0.77 -10.81
CA ASN A 34 23.52 -0.58 -11.18
C ASN A 34 23.57 -1.55 -9.98
N THR A 35 23.36 -1.06 -8.76
CA THR A 35 23.42 -1.88 -7.54
C THR A 35 22.11 -2.63 -7.36
N THR A 36 22.18 -3.96 -7.25
CA THR A 36 20.99 -4.82 -7.11
C THR A 36 20.16 -4.49 -5.88
N SER A 37 20.79 -4.24 -4.73
CA SER A 37 20.10 -3.88 -3.48
C SER A 37 19.29 -2.58 -3.61
N PHE A 38 19.81 -1.58 -4.33
CA PHE A 38 19.06 -0.35 -4.63
C PHE A 38 17.85 -0.60 -5.54
N LEU A 39 18.01 -1.42 -6.59
CA LEU A 39 16.92 -1.73 -7.51
C LEU A 39 15.79 -2.50 -6.81
N ASP A 40 16.14 -3.45 -5.95
CA ASP A 40 15.18 -4.22 -5.17
C ASP A 40 14.50 -3.37 -4.08
N ALA A 41 15.24 -2.50 -3.40
CA ALA A 41 14.70 -1.50 -2.48
C ALA A 41 13.69 -0.58 -3.19
N LYS A 42 14.07 -0.02 -4.34
CA LYS A 42 13.23 0.87 -5.16
C LYS A 42 11.95 0.17 -5.62
N LYS A 43 12.06 -1.10 -6.03
CA LYS A 43 10.91 -1.91 -6.44
C LYS A 43 9.96 -2.13 -5.26
N THR A 44 10.49 -2.49 -4.10
CA THR A 44 9.71 -2.73 -2.87
C THR A 44 8.96 -1.47 -2.43
N VAL A 45 9.64 -0.33 -2.35
CA VAL A 45 9.01 0.96 -2.00
C VAL A 45 7.97 1.38 -3.05
N SER A 46 8.23 1.13 -4.33
CA SER A 46 7.26 1.42 -5.40
C SER A 46 6.00 0.57 -5.30
N MET A 47 6.12 -0.70 -4.90
CA MET A 47 4.97 -1.56 -4.63
C MET A 47 4.19 -1.10 -3.40
N LEU A 48 4.89 -0.77 -2.31
CA LEU A 48 4.27 -0.25 -1.09
C LEU A 48 3.48 1.02 -1.37
N ARG A 49 4.01 1.95 -2.17
CA ARG A 49 3.28 3.15 -2.58
C ARG A 49 1.99 2.80 -3.33
N LYS A 50 2.03 1.88 -4.30
CA LYS A 50 0.83 1.45 -5.04
C LYS A 50 -0.23 0.83 -4.13
N VAL A 51 0.19 0.02 -3.15
CA VAL A 51 -0.72 -0.57 -2.16
C VAL A 51 -1.28 0.51 -1.24
N ASN A 52 -0.45 1.45 -0.79
CA ASN A 52 -0.87 2.56 0.06
C ASN A 52 -1.89 3.45 -0.65
N ASP A 53 -1.64 3.85 -1.90
CA ASP A 53 -2.58 4.65 -2.71
C ASP A 53 -3.92 3.92 -2.87
N THR A 54 -3.88 2.59 -3.04
CA THR A 54 -5.09 1.76 -3.14
C THR A 54 -5.84 1.70 -1.81
N ALA A 55 -5.13 1.57 -0.68
CA ALA A 55 -5.73 1.56 0.65
C ALA A 55 -6.33 2.92 1.01
N GLU A 56 -5.61 4.02 0.76
CA GLU A 56 -6.11 5.39 0.95
C GLU A 56 -7.33 5.66 0.08
N ARG A 57 -7.30 5.21 -1.18
CA ARG A 57 -8.47 5.32 -2.08
C ARG A 57 -9.65 4.49 -1.56
N ALA A 58 -9.43 3.28 -1.07
CA ALA A 58 -10.48 2.46 -0.48
C ALA A 58 -11.08 3.11 0.77
N ILE A 59 -10.23 3.67 1.65
CA ILE A 59 -10.66 4.42 2.83
C ILE A 59 -11.48 5.64 2.42
N LYS A 60 -11.01 6.40 1.43
CA LYS A 60 -11.74 7.56 0.91
C LYS A 60 -13.09 7.16 0.32
N ILE A 61 -13.14 6.11 -0.48
CA ILE A 61 -14.41 5.55 -0.99
C ILE A 61 -15.32 5.19 0.19
N MET A 62 -14.82 4.47 1.20
CA MET A 62 -15.63 4.14 2.37
C MET A 62 -16.12 5.39 3.10
N GLN A 63 -15.30 6.41 3.28
CA GLN A 63 -15.69 7.67 3.93
C GLN A 63 -16.73 8.43 3.12
N ASP A 64 -16.53 8.58 1.81
CA ASP A 64 -17.44 9.24 0.89
C ASP A 64 -18.78 8.48 0.84
N PHE A 65 -18.74 7.14 0.79
CA PHE A 65 -19.93 6.29 0.85
C PHE A 65 -20.66 6.40 2.19
N HIS A 66 -19.95 6.39 3.33
CA HIS A 66 -20.59 6.61 4.63
C HIS A 66 -21.25 7.99 4.67
N GLY A 67 -20.58 9.05 4.23
CA GLY A 67 -21.16 10.41 4.20
C GLY A 67 -22.38 10.55 3.28
N LEU A 68 -22.43 9.81 2.16
CA LEU A 68 -23.56 9.79 1.24
C LEU A 68 -24.74 8.95 1.74
N ILE A 69 -24.48 7.84 2.44
CA ILE A 69 -25.50 6.87 2.85
C ILE A 69 -26.04 7.15 4.27
N THR A 70 -25.30 7.86 5.13
CA THR A 70 -25.71 8.14 6.52
C THR A 70 -26.97 9.01 6.68
N VAL A 71 -27.55 9.50 5.59
CA VAL A 71 -28.80 10.27 5.65
C VAL A 71 -30.02 9.34 5.75
N GLU A 72 -29.95 8.08 5.31
CA GLU A 72 -31.09 7.16 5.32
C GLU A 72 -30.66 5.68 5.49
N GLU A 73 -30.79 5.16 6.71
CA GLU A 73 -30.39 3.78 7.08
C GLU A 73 -31.10 2.71 6.23
N GLU A 74 -32.27 2.99 5.67
CA GLU A 74 -32.99 2.09 4.76
C GLU A 74 -32.24 1.86 3.43
N GLN A 75 -31.64 2.89 2.85
CA GLN A 75 -30.86 2.76 1.61
C GLN A 75 -29.59 1.93 1.83
N LYS A 76 -28.97 2.08 3.02
CA LYS A 76 -27.85 1.24 3.46
C LYS A 76 -28.25 -0.23 3.55
N GLN A 77 -29.37 -0.53 4.20
CA GLN A 77 -29.86 -1.91 4.36
C GLN A 77 -30.34 -2.53 3.04
N PHE A 78 -30.80 -1.71 2.09
CA PHE A 78 -31.10 -2.17 0.74
C PHE A 78 -29.82 -2.52 -0.05
N LEU A 79 -28.83 -1.63 -0.05
CA LEU A 79 -27.53 -1.85 -0.71
C LEU A 79 -26.80 -3.08 -0.15
N LEU A 80 -26.78 -3.26 1.17
CA LEU A 80 -26.17 -4.44 1.79
C LEU A 80 -26.82 -5.74 1.33
N ARG A 81 -28.16 -5.77 1.21
CA ARG A 81 -28.88 -6.93 0.66
C ARG A 81 -28.53 -7.17 -0.81
N CYS A 82 -28.46 -6.12 -1.63
CA CYS A 82 -28.05 -6.26 -3.03
C CYS A 82 -26.62 -6.81 -3.19
N VAL A 83 -25.68 -6.33 -2.38
CA VAL A 83 -24.28 -6.81 -2.38
C VAL A 83 -24.20 -8.27 -1.92
N GLN A 84 -24.91 -8.63 -0.86
CA GLN A 84 -24.99 -10.01 -0.38
C GLN A 84 -25.55 -10.96 -1.44
N GLU A 85 -26.60 -10.55 -2.16
CA GLU A 85 -27.20 -11.37 -3.20
C GLU A 85 -26.29 -11.51 -4.42
N HIS A 86 -25.61 -10.42 -4.81
CA HIS A 86 -24.58 -10.46 -5.87
C HIS A 86 -23.41 -11.38 -5.49
N MET A 87 -22.97 -11.38 -4.23
CA MET A 87 -21.92 -12.30 -3.73
C MET A 87 -22.36 -13.77 -3.69
N LYS A 88 -23.67 -14.05 -3.57
CA LYS A 88 -24.20 -15.42 -3.68
C LYS A 88 -24.31 -15.88 -5.14
N ILE A 89 -24.68 -14.97 -6.04
CA ILE A 89 -24.86 -15.25 -7.48
C ILE A 89 -23.49 -15.39 -8.19
N TYR A 90 -22.47 -14.67 -7.71
CA TYR A 90 -21.09 -14.79 -8.16
C TYR A 90 -20.17 -15.19 -7.01
N PRO A 91 -20.08 -16.50 -6.67
CA PRO A 91 -19.26 -16.99 -5.56
C PRO A 91 -17.74 -16.85 -5.75
N ASP A 92 -17.25 -16.38 -6.89
CA ASP A 92 -15.88 -16.69 -7.31
C ASP A 92 -14.88 -15.55 -7.17
N SER A 93 -14.02 -15.65 -6.16
CA SER A 93 -12.55 -15.46 -6.25
C SER A 93 -11.87 -15.48 -4.86
N LYS A 94 -12.24 -16.43 -4.00
CA LYS A 94 -11.35 -16.83 -2.89
C LYS A 94 -10.42 -17.97 -3.35
N SER A 95 -9.59 -17.71 -4.35
CA SER A 95 -8.42 -18.55 -4.62
C SER A 95 -7.53 -17.90 -5.67
N LYS A 96 -6.47 -17.20 -5.24
CA LYS A 96 -5.07 -17.40 -5.67
C LYS A 96 -4.19 -16.80 -4.58
N HIS A 97 -3.92 -17.62 -3.55
CA HIS A 97 -2.68 -17.52 -2.79
C HIS A 97 -1.54 -18.02 -3.67
#